data_AF-A0A221MCK5-F1
#
_entry.id   AF-A0A221MCK5-F1
#
_cell.length_a   1.000
_cell.length_b   1.000
_cell.length_c   1.000
_cell.angle_alpha   90.00
_cell.angle_beta   90.00
_cell.angle_gamma   90.00
#
_symmetry.space_group_name_H-M   'P 1'
#
loop_
_entity.id
_entity.type
_entity.pdbx_description
1 polymer ?
#
loop_
_entity_poly.entity_id
_entity_poly.type
_entity_poly.pdbx_seq_one_letter_code
_entity_poly.pdbx_strand_id
1 'polypeptide(L)'
;MRENITKAREIEQSVNRKYIELREEAHREIGKATSNTDLSPEGRQKQAQRLRQKYAGEVINLAKELKSDYQAEVTKAKVAAQKELEKETKKPDEVKVKKFESNFNDLKTKIMLSNNSQESNKQLLEFVKSIEGEPYLANRLKDDFASVISPILSNAGDQRSVFELRKSLEGTFNHLNTVSLTEEQREAKEVYDLSGSLYDAKLFSPVAMDNARDIFGRELPRYLNDPDSYPQDIEIDVQTGRMEV
;
A
#
# COMPACT_ATOMS: atom_id res chain seq x y z
N MET A 1 -8.55 7.69 -7.95
CA MET A 1 -7.67 6.66 -7.36
C MET A 1 -6.27 6.72 -7.96
N ARG A 2 -6.06 6.34 -9.24
CA ARG A 2 -4.74 6.44 -9.93
C ARG A 2 -4.09 7.82 -9.77
N GLU A 3 -4.86 8.88 -9.98
CA GLU A 3 -4.39 10.25 -9.86
C GLU A 3 -3.76 10.54 -8.49
N ASN A 4 -4.38 10.10 -7.40
CA ASN A 4 -3.86 10.31 -6.04
C ASN A 4 -2.59 9.48 -5.79
N ILE A 5 -2.51 8.26 -6.35
CA ILE A 5 -1.27 7.46 -6.30
C ILE A 5 -0.15 8.15 -7.09
N THR A 6 -0.45 8.73 -8.24
CA THR A 6 0.52 9.52 -9.01
C THR A 6 1.00 10.72 -8.21
N LYS A 7 0.10 11.49 -7.59
CA LYS A 7 0.47 12.62 -6.72
C LYS A 7 1.34 12.19 -5.54
N ALA A 8 0.99 11.08 -4.87
CA ALA A 8 1.83 10.52 -3.80
C ALA A 8 3.25 10.20 -4.29
N ARG A 9 3.39 9.59 -5.48
CA ARG A 9 4.71 9.33 -6.09
C ARG A 9 5.46 10.61 -6.47
N GLU A 10 4.77 11.62 -6.97
CA GLU A 10 5.37 12.92 -7.26
C GLU A 10 5.93 13.58 -6.00
N ILE A 11 5.19 13.49 -4.89
CA ILE A 11 5.65 13.97 -3.57
C ILE A 11 6.91 13.20 -3.16
N GLU A 12 6.88 11.86 -3.19
CA GLU A 12 8.01 10.99 -2.87
C GLU A 12 9.27 11.35 -3.68
N GLN A 13 9.12 11.53 -5.00
CA GLN A 13 10.22 11.93 -5.89
C GLN A 13 10.74 13.34 -5.60
N SER A 14 9.88 14.23 -5.10
CA SER A 14 10.27 15.61 -4.78
C SER A 14 11.03 15.75 -3.45
N VAL A 15 10.92 14.78 -2.54
CA VAL A 15 11.50 14.83 -1.19
C VAL A 15 12.99 15.13 -1.24
N ASN A 16 13.74 14.36 -2.04
CA ASN A 16 15.20 14.51 -2.11
C ASN A 16 15.61 15.89 -2.67
N ARG A 17 14.89 16.40 -3.68
CA ARG A 17 15.17 17.72 -4.25
C ARG A 17 14.95 18.83 -3.22
N LYS A 18 13.76 18.86 -2.59
CA LYS A 18 13.43 19.88 -1.58
C LYS A 18 14.39 19.81 -0.38
N TYR A 19 14.76 18.61 0.05
CA TYR A 19 15.74 18.42 1.11
C TYR A 19 17.13 18.95 0.73
N ILE A 20 17.62 18.65 -0.48
CA ILE A 20 18.92 19.15 -0.96
C ILE A 20 18.93 20.68 -1.01
N GLU A 21 17.87 21.32 -1.52
CA GLU A 21 17.77 22.78 -1.59
C GLU A 21 17.92 23.42 -0.20
N LEU A 22 17.19 22.90 0.79
CA LEU A 22 17.26 23.38 2.17
C LEU A 22 18.62 23.11 2.81
N ARG A 23 19.20 21.93 2.54
CA ARG A 23 20.52 21.53 3.03
C ARG A 23 21.63 22.46 2.52
N GLU A 24 21.62 22.75 1.22
CA GLU A 24 22.61 23.64 0.59
C GLU A 24 22.53 25.05 1.16
N GLU A 25 21.32 25.56 1.43
CA GLU A 25 21.14 26.84 2.10
C GLU A 25 21.67 26.82 3.54
N ALA A 26 21.35 25.78 4.31
CA ALA A 26 21.89 25.60 5.65
C ALA A 26 23.43 25.56 5.66
N HIS A 27 24.03 24.83 4.72
CA HIS A 27 25.49 24.73 4.60
C HIS A 27 26.13 26.10 4.30
N ARG A 28 25.56 26.87 3.38
CA ARG A 28 26.02 28.23 3.05
C ARG A 28 25.96 29.16 4.27
N GLU A 29 24.83 29.23 4.94
CA GLU A 29 24.63 30.16 6.06
C GLU A 29 25.48 29.79 7.28
N ILE A 30 25.59 28.49 7.59
CA ILE A 30 26.50 28.01 8.65
C ILE A 30 27.95 28.32 8.28
N GLY A 31 28.35 28.11 7.02
CA GLY A 31 29.68 28.44 6.51
C GLY A 31 30.02 29.91 6.71
N LYS A 32 29.10 30.83 6.38
CA LYS A 32 29.26 32.28 6.63
C LYS A 32 29.45 32.58 8.10
N ALA A 33 28.65 31.98 9.00
CA ALA A 33 28.82 32.18 10.45
C ALA A 33 30.17 31.68 10.97
N THR A 34 30.67 30.55 10.45
CA THR A 34 31.97 29.99 10.87
C THR A 34 33.19 30.74 10.34
N SER A 35 33.03 31.51 9.27
CA SER A 35 34.11 32.30 8.64
C SER A 35 34.05 33.79 8.96
N ASN A 36 33.02 34.25 9.67
CA ASN A 36 32.81 35.65 10.01
C ASN A 36 33.97 36.22 10.87
N THR A 37 34.78 37.10 10.30
CA THR A 37 35.94 37.71 10.97
C THR A 37 35.57 38.72 12.05
N ASP A 38 34.33 39.20 12.06
CA ASP A 38 33.86 40.21 13.02
C ASP A 38 33.45 39.58 14.36
N LEU A 39 33.42 38.25 14.45
CA LEU A 39 33.06 37.51 15.65
C LEU A 39 34.27 36.82 16.29
N SER A 40 34.26 36.75 17.62
CA SER A 40 35.19 35.90 18.36
C SER A 40 34.99 34.42 18.00
N PRO A 41 35.99 33.54 18.22
CA PRO A 41 35.84 32.10 18.00
C PRO A 41 34.59 31.50 18.67
N GLU A 42 34.31 31.90 19.91
CA GLU A 42 33.12 31.47 20.65
C GLU A 42 31.83 32.05 20.04
N GLY A 43 31.85 33.31 19.60
CA GLY A 43 30.73 33.96 18.92
C GLY A 43 30.36 33.26 17.61
N ARG A 44 31.36 32.87 16.80
CA ARG A 44 31.17 32.09 15.57
C ARG A 44 30.52 30.73 15.85
N GLN A 45 30.99 30.02 16.87
CA GLN A 45 30.40 28.74 17.27
C GLN A 45 28.95 28.90 17.72
N LYS A 46 28.65 29.88 18.58
CA LYS A 46 27.28 30.17 19.03
C LYS A 46 26.35 30.54 17.86
N GLN A 47 26.82 31.35 16.91
CA GLN A 47 26.02 31.72 15.74
C GLN A 47 25.76 30.52 14.82
N ALA A 48 26.81 29.74 14.51
CA ALA A 48 26.68 28.52 13.72
C ALA A 48 25.71 27.53 14.37
N GLN A 49 25.76 27.39 15.70
CA GLN A 49 24.88 26.53 16.46
C GLN A 49 23.41 26.97 16.39
N ARG A 50 23.12 28.27 16.51
CA ARG A 50 21.77 28.82 16.33
C ARG A 50 21.23 28.56 14.93
N LEU A 51 22.07 28.71 13.90
CA LEU A 51 21.69 28.42 12.52
C LEU A 51 21.39 26.93 12.31
N ARG A 52 22.19 26.03 12.89
CA ARG A 52 21.89 24.59 12.87
C ARG A 52 20.55 24.27 13.49
N GLN A 53 20.25 24.82 14.67
CA GLN A 53 18.96 24.64 15.34
C GLN A 53 17.79 25.16 14.49
N LYS A 54 17.94 26.36 13.91
CA LYS A 54 16.93 26.94 13.01
C LYS A 54 16.65 26.02 11.83
N TYR A 55 17.68 25.64 11.07
CA TYR A 55 17.52 24.82 9.88
C TYR A 55 17.10 23.37 10.17
N ALA A 56 17.47 22.82 11.33
CA ALA A 56 16.93 21.54 11.78
C ALA A 56 15.42 21.59 12.00
N GLY A 57 14.90 22.67 12.60
CA GLY A 57 13.46 22.90 12.72
C GLY A 57 12.79 23.02 11.35
N GLU A 58 13.41 23.73 10.40
CA GLU A 58 12.91 23.83 9.02
C GLU A 58 12.88 22.47 8.30
N VAL A 59 13.91 21.63 8.49
CA VAL A 59 13.95 20.27 7.92
C VAL A 59 12.85 19.39 8.51
N ILE A 60 12.59 19.46 9.82
CA ILE A 60 11.47 18.72 10.43
C ILE A 60 10.14 19.21 9.89
N ASN A 61 9.93 20.52 9.78
CA ASN A 61 8.68 21.05 9.24
C ASN A 61 8.46 20.63 7.78
N LEU A 62 9.52 20.64 6.97
CA LEU A 62 9.49 20.09 5.61
C LEU A 62 9.13 18.60 5.61
N ALA A 63 9.71 17.81 6.52
CA ALA A 63 9.39 16.40 6.65
C ALA A 63 7.92 16.17 7.06
N LYS A 64 7.38 16.97 7.99
CA LYS A 64 5.96 16.93 8.39
C LYS A 64 5.04 17.24 7.21
N GLU A 65 5.31 18.33 6.49
CA GLU A 65 4.53 18.74 5.31
C GLU A 65 4.51 17.61 4.28
N LEU A 66 5.68 17.11 3.89
CA LEU A 66 5.79 16.05 2.87
C LEU A 66 5.12 14.75 3.30
N LYS A 67 5.30 14.34 4.56
CA LYS A 67 4.67 13.12 5.10
C LYS A 67 3.15 13.27 5.13
N SER A 68 2.65 14.38 5.64
CA SER A 68 1.22 14.69 5.72
C SER A 68 0.58 14.72 4.33
N ASP A 69 1.16 15.45 3.38
CA ASP A 69 0.63 15.56 2.01
C ASP A 69 0.62 14.20 1.31
N TYR A 70 1.71 13.44 1.45
CA TYR A 70 1.81 12.09 0.90
C TYR A 70 0.73 11.17 1.48
N GLN A 71 0.59 11.13 2.81
CA GLN A 71 -0.39 10.29 3.50
C GLN A 71 -1.82 10.71 3.18
N ALA A 72 -2.08 12.00 2.99
CA ALA A 72 -3.37 12.51 2.55
C ALA A 72 -3.74 11.97 1.17
N GLU A 73 -2.81 11.99 0.21
CA GLU A 73 -3.04 11.44 -1.13
C GLU A 73 -3.25 9.92 -1.11
N VAL A 74 -2.45 9.17 -0.33
CA VAL A 74 -2.66 7.72 -0.14
C VAL A 74 -4.03 7.43 0.48
N THR A 75 -4.46 8.22 1.47
CA THR A 75 -5.77 8.08 2.10
C THR A 75 -6.90 8.36 1.12
N LYS A 76 -6.80 9.42 0.30
CA LYS A 76 -7.76 9.70 -0.77
C LYS A 76 -7.81 8.57 -1.80
N ALA A 77 -6.66 7.98 -2.15
CA ALA A 77 -6.61 6.82 -3.03
C ALA A 77 -7.35 5.62 -2.43
N LYS A 78 -7.10 5.31 -1.16
CA LYS A 78 -7.75 4.22 -0.42
C LYS A 78 -9.27 4.38 -0.36
N VAL A 79 -9.75 5.58 -0.01
CA VAL A 79 -11.19 5.88 0.06
C VAL A 79 -11.84 5.74 -1.32
N ALA A 80 -11.19 6.24 -2.38
CA ALA A 80 -11.69 6.09 -3.74
C ALA A 80 -11.71 4.62 -4.18
N ALA A 81 -10.71 3.84 -3.82
CA ALA A 81 -10.63 2.40 -4.08
C ALA A 81 -11.76 1.64 -3.38
N GLN A 82 -11.97 1.90 -2.09
CA GLN A 82 -13.05 1.30 -1.32
C GLN A 82 -14.42 1.59 -1.96
N LYS A 83 -14.66 2.84 -2.36
CA LYS A 83 -15.90 3.23 -3.04
C LYS A 83 -16.12 2.46 -4.35
N GLU A 84 -15.07 2.17 -5.10
CA GLU A 84 -15.17 1.37 -6.33
C GLU A 84 -15.51 -0.09 -6.03
N LEU A 85 -14.89 -0.67 -5.00
CA LEU A 85 -15.16 -2.04 -4.55
C LEU A 85 -16.60 -2.23 -4.06
N GLU A 86 -17.19 -1.19 -3.45
CA GLU A 86 -18.56 -1.19 -2.97
C GLU A 86 -19.61 -0.99 -4.08
N LYS A 87 -19.20 -0.66 -5.32
CA LYS A 87 -20.15 -0.52 -6.43
C LYS A 87 -20.78 -1.86 -6.80
N GLU A 88 -22.10 -1.83 -7.00
CA GLU A 88 -22.82 -2.98 -7.53
C GLU A 88 -22.37 -3.29 -8.97
N THR A 89 -22.09 -4.57 -9.21
CA THR A 89 -21.80 -5.05 -10.57
C THR A 89 -23.04 -4.94 -11.44
N LYS A 90 -22.88 -4.42 -12.66
CA LYS A 90 -23.98 -4.32 -13.63
C LYS A 90 -24.60 -5.69 -13.89
N LYS A 91 -25.90 -5.80 -13.64
CA LYS A 91 -26.69 -7.00 -13.96
C LYS A 91 -26.79 -7.18 -15.48
N PRO A 92 -26.52 -8.39 -16.02
CA PRO A 92 -26.79 -8.73 -17.41
C PRO A 92 -28.28 -8.67 -17.75
N ASP A 93 -28.62 -8.83 -19.03
CA ASP A 93 -30.02 -8.93 -19.43
C ASP A 93 -30.74 -10.12 -18.76
N GLU A 94 -32.06 -10.01 -18.62
CA GLU A 94 -32.85 -11.03 -17.92
C GLU A 94 -32.76 -12.41 -18.54
N VAL A 95 -32.56 -12.51 -19.87
CA VAL A 95 -32.47 -13.79 -20.56
C VAL A 95 -31.18 -14.50 -20.15
N LYS A 96 -30.05 -13.80 -20.13
CA LYS A 96 -28.78 -14.33 -19.61
C LYS A 96 -28.88 -14.76 -18.15
N VAL A 97 -29.50 -13.93 -17.30
CA VAL A 97 -29.67 -14.26 -15.87
C VAL A 97 -30.52 -15.52 -15.69
N LYS A 98 -31.67 -15.61 -16.36
CA LYS A 98 -32.53 -16.80 -16.30
C LYS A 98 -31.83 -18.05 -16.82
N LYS A 99 -31.07 -17.93 -17.92
CA LYS A 99 -30.28 -19.05 -18.47
C LYS A 99 -29.20 -19.51 -17.48
N PHE A 100 -28.50 -18.57 -16.84
CA PHE A 100 -27.54 -18.89 -15.79
C PHE A 100 -28.22 -19.61 -14.63
N GLU A 101 -29.32 -19.08 -14.09
CA GLU A 101 -30.04 -19.67 -12.96
C GLU A 101 -30.54 -21.09 -13.27
N SER A 102 -31.09 -21.30 -14.46
CA SER A 102 -31.48 -22.64 -14.93
C SER A 102 -30.29 -23.59 -14.95
N ASN A 103 -29.20 -23.20 -15.62
CA ASN A 103 -28.01 -24.05 -15.74
C ASN A 103 -27.34 -24.29 -14.37
N PHE A 104 -27.40 -23.30 -13.47
CA PHE A 104 -26.82 -23.40 -12.14
C PHE A 104 -27.61 -24.38 -11.26
N ASN A 105 -28.94 -24.34 -11.32
CA ASN A 105 -29.81 -25.29 -10.62
C ASN A 105 -29.63 -26.72 -11.15
N ASP A 106 -29.49 -26.86 -12.47
CA ASP A 106 -29.18 -28.14 -13.09
C ASP A 106 -27.82 -28.69 -12.62
N LEU A 107 -26.80 -27.83 -12.54
CA LEU A 107 -25.48 -28.19 -12.03
C LEU A 107 -25.56 -28.67 -10.58
N LYS A 108 -26.21 -27.91 -9.69
CA LYS A 108 -26.38 -28.30 -8.29
C LYS A 108 -27.06 -29.67 -8.17
N THR A 109 -28.11 -29.89 -8.95
CA THR A 109 -28.84 -31.17 -8.96
C THR A 109 -27.94 -32.31 -9.42
N LYS A 110 -27.19 -32.12 -10.51
CA LYS A 110 -26.23 -33.11 -11.00
C LYS A 110 -25.15 -33.43 -9.97
N ILE A 111 -24.57 -32.42 -9.34
CA ILE A 111 -23.54 -32.58 -8.30
C ILE A 111 -24.11 -33.32 -7.08
N MET A 112 -25.31 -32.94 -6.63
CA MET A 112 -25.97 -33.56 -5.47
C MET A 112 -26.28 -35.05 -5.68
N LEU A 113 -26.68 -35.43 -6.91
CA LEU A 113 -27.00 -36.81 -7.27
C LEU A 113 -25.78 -37.64 -7.71
N SER A 114 -24.62 -37.01 -7.89
CA SER A 114 -23.43 -37.68 -8.41
C SER A 114 -22.67 -38.42 -7.32
N ASN A 115 -22.35 -39.69 -7.59
CA ASN A 115 -21.45 -40.50 -6.76
C ASN A 115 -19.97 -40.32 -7.14
N ASN A 116 -19.67 -39.47 -8.13
CA ASN A 116 -18.31 -39.22 -8.61
C ASN A 116 -17.91 -37.77 -8.33
N SER A 117 -17.12 -37.58 -7.27
CA SER A 117 -16.64 -36.26 -6.84
C SER A 117 -15.67 -35.61 -7.83
N GLN A 118 -14.87 -36.38 -8.56
CA GLN A 118 -13.95 -35.85 -9.58
C GLN A 118 -14.71 -35.29 -10.78
N GLU A 119 -15.71 -36.03 -11.28
CA GLU A 119 -16.56 -35.55 -12.36
C GLU A 119 -17.38 -34.33 -11.94
N SER A 120 -17.89 -34.31 -10.71
CA SER A 120 -18.62 -33.16 -10.16
C SER A 120 -17.73 -31.90 -10.08
N ASN A 121 -16.48 -32.05 -9.65
CA ASN A 121 -15.50 -30.98 -9.64
C ASN A 121 -15.18 -30.48 -11.06
N LYS A 122 -15.06 -31.39 -12.03
CA LYS A 122 -14.86 -31.02 -13.44
C LYS A 122 -16.04 -30.22 -14.00
N GLN A 123 -17.28 -30.63 -13.71
CA GLN A 123 -18.48 -29.91 -14.14
C GLN A 123 -18.56 -28.52 -13.52
N LEU A 124 -18.17 -28.36 -12.25
CA LEU A 124 -18.06 -27.05 -11.60
C LEU A 124 -17.01 -26.17 -12.31
N LEU A 125 -15.82 -26.70 -12.61
CA LEU A 125 -14.79 -25.97 -13.34
C LEU A 125 -15.26 -25.51 -14.73
N GLU A 126 -15.96 -26.37 -15.47
CA GLU A 126 -16.54 -26.03 -16.77
C GLU A 126 -17.62 -24.95 -16.65
N PHE A 127 -18.44 -25.02 -15.60
CA PHE A 127 -19.46 -24.00 -15.35
C PHE A 127 -18.84 -22.65 -15.01
N VAL A 128 -17.79 -22.61 -14.17
CA VAL A 128 -17.02 -21.39 -13.87
C VAL A 128 -16.44 -20.78 -15.15
N LYS A 129 -15.87 -21.59 -16.04
CA LYS A 129 -15.36 -21.12 -17.34
C LYS A 129 -16.46 -20.50 -18.21
N SER A 130 -17.68 -21.05 -18.16
CA SER A 130 -18.81 -20.56 -18.96
C SER A 130 -19.30 -19.16 -18.58
N ILE A 131 -18.95 -18.69 -17.38
CA ILE A 131 -19.32 -17.38 -16.85
C ILE A 131 -18.12 -16.42 -16.75
N GLU A 132 -16.97 -16.79 -17.32
CA GLU A 132 -15.83 -15.88 -17.42
C GLU A 132 -16.20 -14.64 -18.22
N GLY A 133 -15.79 -13.47 -17.71
CA GLY A 133 -16.17 -12.18 -18.29
C GLY A 133 -17.56 -11.68 -17.90
N GLU A 134 -18.29 -12.39 -17.03
CA GLU A 134 -19.59 -11.97 -16.51
C GLU A 134 -19.53 -11.83 -14.96
N PRO A 135 -18.95 -10.71 -14.42
CA PRO A 135 -18.63 -10.61 -12.99
C PRO A 135 -19.87 -10.72 -12.09
N TYR A 136 -21.04 -10.29 -12.57
CA TYR A 136 -22.30 -10.44 -11.84
C TYR A 136 -22.65 -11.91 -11.63
N LEU A 137 -22.54 -12.75 -12.66
CA LEU A 137 -22.85 -14.18 -12.58
C LEU A 137 -21.81 -14.91 -11.73
N ALA A 138 -20.53 -14.52 -11.86
CA ALA A 138 -19.47 -15.03 -11.01
C ALA A 138 -19.69 -14.71 -9.52
N ASN A 139 -20.16 -13.50 -9.17
CA ASN A 139 -20.56 -13.17 -7.80
C ASN A 139 -21.70 -14.07 -7.31
N ARG A 140 -22.73 -14.29 -8.13
CA ARG A 140 -23.85 -15.17 -7.76
C ARG A 140 -23.41 -16.61 -7.49
N LEU A 141 -22.48 -17.14 -8.28
CA LEU A 141 -21.89 -18.46 -8.01
C LEU A 141 -21.02 -18.46 -6.75
N LYS A 142 -20.21 -17.41 -6.55
CA LYS A 142 -19.34 -17.26 -5.37
C LYS A 142 -20.14 -17.25 -4.07
N ASP A 143 -21.24 -16.50 -4.01
CA ASP A 143 -22.11 -16.40 -2.84
C ASP A 143 -22.68 -17.75 -2.40
N ASP A 144 -22.84 -18.67 -3.35
CA ASP A 144 -23.43 -19.98 -3.14
C ASP A 144 -22.43 -21.13 -3.31
N PHE A 145 -21.13 -20.80 -3.41
CA PHE A 145 -20.08 -21.76 -3.71
C PHE A 145 -20.02 -22.87 -2.66
N ALA A 146 -20.23 -22.53 -1.39
CA ALA A 146 -20.25 -23.48 -0.28
C ALA A 146 -21.31 -24.58 -0.46
N SER A 147 -22.51 -24.25 -0.95
CA SER A 147 -23.58 -25.23 -1.15
C SER A 147 -23.26 -26.17 -2.31
N VAL A 148 -22.52 -25.71 -3.31
CA VAL A 148 -22.11 -26.49 -4.48
C VAL A 148 -20.98 -27.45 -4.13
N ILE A 149 -20.00 -27.04 -3.33
CA ILE A 149 -18.83 -27.87 -3.03
C ILE A 149 -19.06 -28.89 -1.91
N SER A 150 -20.04 -28.65 -1.03
CA SER A 150 -20.30 -29.53 0.11
C SER A 150 -20.64 -30.98 -0.32
N PRO A 151 -21.50 -31.22 -1.32
CA PRO A 151 -21.74 -32.58 -1.83
C PRO A 151 -20.50 -33.18 -2.51
N ILE A 152 -19.70 -32.39 -3.22
CA ILE A 152 -18.46 -32.86 -3.87
C ILE A 152 -17.49 -33.43 -2.84
N LEU A 153 -17.31 -32.71 -1.72
CA LEU A 153 -16.44 -33.11 -0.62
C LEU A 153 -17.00 -34.29 0.18
N SER A 154 -18.33 -34.38 0.33
CA SER A 154 -18.98 -35.46 1.07
C SER A 154 -18.89 -36.80 0.35
N ASN A 155 -18.84 -36.77 -0.99
CA ASN A 155 -18.67 -37.95 -1.84
C ASN A 155 -17.20 -38.24 -2.19
N ALA A 156 -16.26 -37.58 -1.51
CA ALA A 156 -14.85 -37.88 -1.64
C ALA A 156 -14.51 -39.08 -0.75
N GLY A 157 -14.06 -40.18 -1.37
CA GLY A 157 -13.79 -41.45 -0.69
C GLY A 157 -12.63 -41.36 0.31
N ASP A 158 -11.42 -41.68 -0.15
CA ASP A 158 -10.25 -41.69 0.72
C ASP A 158 -9.70 -40.29 1.06
N GLN A 159 -8.89 -40.21 2.12
CA GLN A 159 -8.32 -38.97 2.63
C GLN A 159 -7.41 -38.25 1.62
N ARG A 160 -6.75 -38.99 0.71
CA ARG A 160 -5.87 -38.42 -0.31
C ARG A 160 -6.69 -37.71 -1.39
N SER A 161 -7.79 -38.33 -1.81
CA SER A 161 -8.73 -37.79 -2.78
C SER A 161 -9.43 -36.54 -2.24
N VAL A 162 -9.77 -36.52 -0.95
CA VAL A 162 -10.30 -35.32 -0.26
C VAL A 162 -9.30 -34.16 -0.31
N PHE A 163 -8.02 -34.42 -0.08
CA PHE A 163 -6.98 -33.38 -0.09
C PHE A 163 -6.83 -32.74 -1.48
N GLU A 164 -6.72 -33.55 -2.54
CA GLU A 164 -6.59 -33.04 -3.92
C GLU A 164 -7.84 -32.26 -4.34
N LEU A 165 -9.04 -32.73 -3.97
CA LEU A 165 -10.30 -32.00 -4.24
C LEU A 165 -10.32 -30.65 -3.54
N ARG A 166 -9.94 -30.58 -2.25
CA ARG A 166 -9.88 -29.30 -1.52
C ARG A 166 -8.96 -28.30 -2.21
N LYS A 167 -7.78 -28.73 -2.65
CA LYS A 167 -6.83 -27.87 -3.38
C LYS A 167 -7.42 -27.37 -4.71
N SER A 168 -8.09 -28.24 -5.46
CA SER A 168 -8.78 -27.84 -6.70
C SER A 168 -9.90 -26.83 -6.45
N LEU A 169 -10.71 -27.06 -5.41
CA LEU A 169 -11.84 -26.21 -5.05
C LEU A 169 -11.37 -24.85 -4.50
N GLU A 170 -10.29 -24.82 -3.73
CA GLU A 170 -9.62 -23.59 -3.30
C GLU A 170 -9.14 -22.78 -4.52
N GLY A 171 -8.47 -23.43 -5.47
CA GLY A 171 -8.08 -22.78 -6.73
C GLY A 171 -9.28 -22.21 -7.51
N THR A 172 -10.38 -22.95 -7.54
CA THR A 172 -11.63 -22.51 -8.19
C THR A 172 -12.24 -21.30 -7.49
N PHE A 173 -12.26 -21.30 -6.16
CA PHE A 173 -12.76 -20.18 -5.36
C PHE A 173 -11.88 -18.93 -5.54
N ASN A 174 -10.56 -19.09 -5.57
CA ASN A 174 -9.63 -18.00 -5.82
C ASN A 174 -9.80 -17.41 -7.23
N HIS A 175 -10.03 -18.27 -8.23
CA HIS A 175 -10.39 -17.83 -9.58
C HIS A 175 -11.70 -17.04 -9.57
N LEU A 176 -12.74 -17.54 -8.89
CA LEU A 176 -14.01 -16.83 -8.73
C LEU A 176 -13.87 -15.47 -8.05
N ASN A 177 -13.04 -15.37 -7.01
CA ASN A 177 -12.73 -14.09 -6.37
C ASN A 177 -12.17 -13.08 -7.37
N THR A 178 -11.39 -13.53 -8.35
CA THR A 178 -10.80 -12.69 -9.38
C THR A 178 -11.80 -12.30 -10.47
N VAL A 179 -12.52 -13.27 -11.04
CA VAL A 179 -13.46 -13.01 -12.15
C VAL A 179 -14.78 -12.39 -11.71
N SER A 180 -15.09 -12.43 -10.41
CA SER A 180 -16.26 -11.75 -9.83
C SER A 180 -16.10 -10.23 -9.70
N LEU A 181 -14.90 -9.71 -9.95
CA LEU A 181 -14.60 -8.28 -9.95
C LEU A 181 -14.52 -7.76 -11.39
N THR A 182 -15.07 -6.56 -11.63
CA THR A 182 -14.79 -5.83 -12.86
C THR A 182 -13.31 -5.42 -12.94
N GLU A 183 -12.86 -4.95 -14.10
CA GLU A 183 -11.48 -4.47 -14.25
C GLU A 183 -11.18 -3.30 -13.29
N GLU A 184 -12.12 -2.37 -13.16
CA GLU A 184 -12.02 -1.21 -12.26
C GLU A 184 -11.99 -1.65 -10.80
N GLN A 185 -12.78 -2.66 -10.44
CA GLN A 185 -12.78 -3.22 -9.09
C GLN A 185 -11.50 -4.01 -8.78
N ARG A 186 -10.90 -4.70 -9.76
CA ARG A 186 -9.60 -5.37 -9.57
C ARG A 186 -8.51 -4.36 -9.31
N GLU A 187 -8.44 -3.31 -10.11
CA GLU A 187 -7.50 -2.22 -9.87
C GLU A 187 -7.73 -1.56 -8.51
N ALA A 188 -8.99 -1.34 -8.14
CA ALA A 188 -9.34 -0.78 -6.83
C ALA A 188 -8.88 -1.69 -5.70
N LYS A 189 -9.02 -3.01 -5.86
CA LYS A 189 -8.51 -3.97 -4.88
C LYS A 189 -7.01 -3.86 -4.69
N GLU A 190 -6.25 -3.79 -5.78
CA GLU A 190 -4.79 -3.65 -5.71
C GLU A 190 -4.38 -2.38 -4.95
N VAL A 191 -5.01 -1.24 -5.26
CA VAL A 191 -4.72 0.02 -4.55
C VAL A 191 -5.14 -0.04 -3.09
N TYR A 192 -6.29 -0.62 -2.79
CA TYR A 192 -6.78 -0.76 -1.42
C TYR A 192 -5.83 -1.64 -0.58
N ASP A 193 -5.40 -2.78 -1.11
CA ASP A 193 -4.50 -3.71 -0.44
C ASP A 193 -3.10 -3.09 -0.22
N LEU A 194 -2.59 -2.33 -1.20
CA LEU A 194 -1.30 -1.64 -1.09
C LEU A 194 -1.33 -0.36 -0.23
N SER A 195 -2.51 0.20 0.05
CA SER A 195 -2.62 1.50 0.73
C SER A 195 -1.95 1.53 2.10
N GLY A 196 -1.95 0.40 2.85
CA GLY A 196 -1.30 0.31 4.16
C GLY A 196 0.22 0.43 4.06
N SER A 197 0.85 -0.33 3.16
CA SER A 197 2.30 -0.25 2.96
C SER A 197 2.75 1.09 2.40
N LEU A 198 1.93 1.70 1.53
CA LEU A 198 2.17 3.05 1.05
C LEU A 198 2.08 4.05 2.20
N TYR A 199 1.04 4.00 3.03
CA TYR A 199 0.85 4.96 4.14
C TYR A 199 2.05 5.01 5.11
N ASP A 200 2.68 3.86 5.35
CA ASP A 200 3.84 3.71 6.24
C ASP A 200 5.19 3.93 5.52
N ALA A 201 5.20 4.32 4.24
CA ALA A 201 6.42 4.49 3.46
C ALA A 201 7.40 5.49 4.09
N LYS A 202 8.69 5.14 4.02
CA LYS A 202 9.80 6.01 4.40
C LYS A 202 10.15 6.93 3.23
N LEU A 203 9.89 8.23 3.38
CA LEU A 203 10.09 9.23 2.34
C LEU A 203 11.56 9.68 2.24
N PHE A 204 12.28 9.71 3.37
CA PHE A 204 13.68 10.09 3.41
C PHE A 204 14.57 8.86 3.32
N SER A 205 15.49 8.87 2.35
CA SER A 205 16.45 7.80 2.13
C SER A 205 17.54 7.74 3.21
N PRO A 206 18.23 6.60 3.39
CA PRO A 206 19.38 6.51 4.30
C PRO A 206 20.45 7.56 4.00
N VAL A 207 20.71 7.86 2.73
CA VAL A 207 21.66 8.89 2.32
C VAL A 207 21.22 10.29 2.77
N ALA A 208 19.92 10.60 2.68
CA ALA A 208 19.39 11.87 3.20
C ALA A 208 19.56 11.97 4.72
N MET A 209 19.31 10.86 5.44
CA MET A 209 19.48 10.75 6.88
C MET A 209 20.95 10.90 7.32
N ASP A 210 21.91 10.29 6.60
CA ASP A 210 23.33 10.45 6.89
C ASP A 210 23.80 11.88 6.64
N ASN A 211 23.38 12.51 5.53
CA ASN A 211 23.67 13.93 5.29
C ASN A 211 23.10 14.84 6.39
N ALA A 212 21.91 14.51 6.91
CA ALA A 212 21.30 15.28 7.99
C ALA A 212 22.11 15.14 9.29
N ARG A 213 22.70 13.95 9.52
CA ARG A 213 23.56 13.69 10.68
C ARG A 213 24.78 14.60 10.68
N ASP A 214 25.41 14.78 9.53
CA ASP A 214 26.65 15.53 9.41
C ASP A 214 26.47 17.02 9.70
N ILE A 215 25.32 17.59 9.33
CA ILE A 215 25.05 19.03 9.47
C ILE A 215 24.34 19.35 10.78
N PHE A 216 23.38 18.50 11.19
CA PHE A 216 22.43 18.77 12.27
C PHE A 216 22.56 17.80 13.45
N GLY A 217 23.62 16.99 13.51
CA GLY A 217 23.88 16.07 14.62
C GLY A 217 23.03 14.80 14.58
N ARG A 218 23.24 13.93 15.58
CA ARG A 218 22.76 12.53 15.56
C ARG A 218 21.26 12.36 15.77
N GLU A 219 20.60 13.33 16.37
CA GLU A 219 19.19 13.18 16.77
C GLU A 219 18.23 13.48 15.61
N LEU A 220 18.44 14.55 14.84
CA LEU A 220 17.55 14.96 13.75
C LEU A 220 17.18 13.82 12.77
N PRO A 221 18.13 13.02 12.24
CA PRO A 221 17.84 12.00 11.24
C PRO A 221 16.82 10.96 11.69
N ARG A 222 16.72 10.68 13.00
CA ARG A 222 15.81 9.68 13.57
C ARG A 222 14.34 10.03 13.33
N TYR A 223 14.05 11.32 13.17
CA TYR A 223 12.71 11.85 13.05
C TYR A 223 12.32 12.20 11.61
N LEU A 224 13.21 12.10 10.62
CA LEU A 224 12.87 12.50 9.23
C LEU A 224 11.73 11.67 8.62
N ASN A 225 11.63 10.39 8.98
CA ASN A 225 10.57 9.49 8.52
C ASN A 225 9.39 9.36 9.51
N ASP A 226 9.53 9.96 10.69
CA ASP A 226 8.51 10.06 11.74
C ASP A 226 8.62 11.44 12.43
N PRO A 227 8.25 12.51 11.71
CA PRO A 227 8.56 13.87 12.14
C PRO A 227 7.63 14.37 13.25
N ASP A 228 6.49 13.72 13.46
CA ASP A 228 5.56 14.04 14.55
C ASP A 228 6.10 13.65 15.93
N SER A 229 7.01 12.67 15.98
CA SER A 229 7.73 12.29 17.19
C SER A 229 8.87 13.25 17.57
N TYR A 230 9.14 14.30 16.78
CA TYR A 230 10.21 15.26 17.08
C TYR A 230 9.87 16.14 18.29
N PRO A 231 10.65 16.11 19.39
CA PRO A 231 10.48 17.00 20.53
C PRO A 231 10.87 18.43 20.16
N GLN A 232 10.08 19.42 20.57
CA GLN A 232 10.36 20.83 20.26
C GLN A 232 11.63 21.38 20.95
N ASP A 233 12.16 20.67 21.95
CA ASP A 233 13.25 21.14 22.83
C ASP A 233 14.60 20.39 22.65
N ILE A 234 14.85 19.73 21.51
CA ILE A 234 16.15 19.05 21.30
C ILE A 234 17.28 20.07 21.09
N GLU A 235 18.26 20.10 22.00
CA GLU A 235 19.57 20.70 21.74
C GLU A 235 20.39 19.82 20.79
N ILE A 236 20.78 20.40 19.65
CA ILE A 236 21.62 19.73 18.66
C ILE A 236 23.08 19.72 19.16
N ASP A 237 23.56 18.64 19.73
CA ASP A 237 24.99 18.50 20.01
C ASP A 237 25.71 17.96 18.76
N VAL A 238 26.28 18.88 17.96
CA VAL A 238 27.23 18.49 16.90
C VAL A 238 28.60 18.37 17.57
N GLN A 239 28.95 17.16 18.03
CA GLN A 239 30.30 16.87 18.47
C GLN A 239 31.29 17.37 17.42
N THR A 240 32.01 18.44 17.76
CA THR A 240 33.10 18.96 16.95
C THR A 240 34.11 17.85 16.78
N GLY A 241 34.29 17.36 15.55
CA GLY A 241 35.27 16.33 15.18
C GLY A 241 36.71 16.79 15.44
N ARG A 242 37.12 16.83 16.70
CA ARG A 242 38.52 16.74 17.11
C ARG A 242 38.84 15.27 17.31
N MET A 243 39.49 14.66 16.32
CA MET A 243 40.51 13.67 16.65
C MET A 243 41.76 14.47 17.02
N GLU A 244 41.95 14.67 18.32
CA GLU A 244 43.31 14.86 18.85
C GLU A 244 44.02 13.50 18.73
N VAL A 245 44.97 13.40 17.80
CA VAL A 245 46.39 13.11 18.11
C VAL A 245 47.24 13.80 17.04
#